data_AF-A0A4R4SQ23-F1
#
_entry.id   AF-A0A4R4SQ23-F1
#
_cell.length_a   1.000
_cell.length_b   1.000
_cell.length_c   1.000
_cell.angle_alpha   90.00
_cell.angle_beta   90.00
_cell.angle_gamma   90.00
#
_symmetry.space_group_name_H-M   'P 1'
#
loop_
_entity.id
_entity.type
_entity.pdbx_description
1 polymer ?
#
loop_
_entity_poly.entity_id
_entity_poly.type
_entity_poly.pdbx_seq_one_letter_code
_entity_poly.pdbx_strand_id
1 'polypeptide(L)'
;MVSALAGLPAEEAPPGQEVLHGLHAKVYVVEKGHQARVLLGSANATDAAFSGNVELLVELGGSRNRWGINALLGPDAGFREILERHERQDVTEPEPDTGLLRDLIRDIAAIPMSATVTTSAGGYEIRLDSQEAVPEVTGVRITAQLHTRRGEAVPLVAGQPVSAVFAGLALADITPFVLVVAEDRTGREQTIVLATLIGDPAHRLDHVLAQQIDSPEKFLRFLLLMLGLGTEAAAAVSGDAGGQGIWRTGGTGILELLLNALVDRPEQLDDLARLVARIEADGDSRRLLPPGFTELWRVIDQARDARAEAVGR
;
A
#
# COMPACT_ATOMS: atom_id res chain seq x y z
N MET A 1 0.90 -17.48 26.79
CA MET A 1 -0.35 -17.40 26.01
C MET A 1 -0.24 -16.13 25.18
N VAL A 2 0.09 -16.28 23.91
CA VAL A 2 0.50 -15.19 23.01
C VAL A 2 -0.77 -14.44 22.57
N SER A 3 -0.75 -13.11 22.68
CA SER A 3 -1.92 -12.26 22.42
C SER A 3 -2.25 -12.22 20.94
N ALA A 4 -3.40 -12.76 20.57
CA ALA A 4 -3.96 -12.70 19.20
C ALA A 4 -4.23 -11.26 18.71
N LEU A 5 -4.17 -10.26 19.60
CA LEU A 5 -4.26 -8.84 19.23
C LEU A 5 -3.02 -8.32 18.48
N ALA A 6 -1.86 -8.97 18.63
CA ALA A 6 -0.60 -8.52 18.02
C ALA A 6 -0.39 -9.04 16.59
N GLY A 7 -1.34 -9.81 16.02
CA GLY A 7 -1.23 -10.35 14.68
C GLY A 7 -0.10 -11.38 14.48
N LEU A 8 0.40 -11.98 15.57
CA LEU A 8 1.39 -13.05 15.49
C LEU A 8 0.68 -14.41 15.34
N PRO A 9 1.16 -15.29 14.44
CA PRO A 9 0.47 -16.53 14.13
C PRO A 9 0.47 -17.49 15.34
N ALA A 10 -0.68 -18.11 15.59
CA ALA A 10 -0.67 -19.45 16.19
C ALA A 10 -0.12 -20.44 15.15
N GLU A 11 0.61 -21.47 15.58
CA GLU A 11 1.39 -22.43 14.75
C GLU A 11 0.61 -23.18 13.65
N GLU A 12 -0.68 -22.88 13.40
CA GLU A 12 -1.53 -23.56 12.42
C GLU A 12 -2.43 -22.59 11.60
N ALA A 13 -1.90 -21.45 11.13
CA ALA A 13 -2.66 -20.58 10.23
C ALA A 13 -2.66 -21.10 8.76
N PRO A 14 -3.82 -21.18 8.09
CA PRO A 14 -3.93 -21.67 6.70
C PRO A 14 -3.26 -20.70 5.69
N PRO A 15 -2.75 -21.23 4.55
CA PRO A 15 -2.07 -20.42 3.54
C PRO A 15 -3.06 -19.46 2.87
N GLY A 16 -2.82 -18.15 2.99
CA GLY A 16 -3.68 -17.09 2.46
C GLY A 16 -3.82 -15.87 3.39
N GLN A 17 -3.41 -16.01 4.65
CA GLN A 17 -3.28 -14.88 5.57
C GLN A 17 -1.90 -14.25 5.39
N GLU A 18 -1.71 -13.44 4.35
CA GLU A 18 -0.57 -12.52 4.30
C GLU A 18 -0.77 -11.49 5.42
N VAL A 19 -0.26 -11.81 6.61
CA VAL A 19 0.04 -10.82 7.65
C VAL A 19 0.83 -9.72 6.94
N LEU A 20 0.44 -8.46 7.17
CA LEU A 20 1.13 -7.27 6.68
C LEU A 20 2.55 -7.22 7.29
N HIS A 21 3.44 -8.11 6.85
CA HIS A 21 4.84 -8.14 7.21
C HIS A 21 5.51 -6.95 6.51
N GLY A 22 5.98 -5.99 7.31
CA GLY A 22 6.81 -4.89 6.80
C GLY A 22 6.46 -3.50 7.33
N LEU A 23 5.23 -3.25 7.80
CA LEU A 23 4.89 -1.95 8.40
C LEU A 23 4.99 -2.00 9.92
N HIS A 24 6.22 -1.95 10.42
CA HIS A 24 6.52 -1.84 11.84
C HIS A 24 6.87 -0.38 12.14
N ALA A 25 5.95 0.37 12.75
CA ALA A 25 6.30 1.66 13.33
C ALA A 25 7.13 1.43 14.59
N LYS A 26 8.14 2.27 14.82
CA LYS A 26 8.99 2.27 16.00
C LYS A 26 8.63 3.43 16.89
N VAL A 27 8.60 3.17 18.18
CA VAL A 27 8.28 4.15 19.21
C VAL A 27 9.48 4.34 20.12
N TYR A 28 9.88 5.59 20.33
CA TYR A 28 10.89 6.00 21.30
C TYR A 28 10.23 6.87 22.36
N VAL A 29 10.45 6.55 23.63
CA VAL A 29 9.97 7.38 24.75
C VAL A 29 11.20 7.94 25.46
N VAL A 30 11.33 9.27 25.46
CA VAL A 30 12.46 9.97 26.06
C VAL A 30 11.95 10.93 27.13
N GLU A 31 12.48 10.81 28.34
CA GLU A 31 12.16 11.71 29.46
C GLU A 31 13.31 12.69 29.72
N LYS A 32 12.97 13.96 29.95
CA LYS A 32 13.91 14.98 30.42
C LYS A 32 13.24 15.86 31.46
N GLY A 33 13.64 15.70 32.72
CA GLY A 33 13.03 16.41 33.86
C GLY A 33 11.53 16.09 33.98
N HIS A 34 10.68 17.11 33.84
CA HIS A 34 9.23 16.99 33.92
C HIS A 34 8.54 16.78 32.56
N GLN A 35 9.31 16.72 31.48
CA GLN A 35 8.80 16.53 30.12
C GLN A 35 9.11 15.13 29.59
N ALA A 36 8.23 14.64 28.73
CA ALA A 36 8.41 13.44 27.93
C ALA A 36 8.18 13.76 26.45
N ARG A 37 8.93 13.06 25.59
CA ARG A 37 8.83 13.11 24.13
C ARG A 37 8.61 11.68 23.66
N VAL A 38 7.49 11.45 22.96
CA VAL A 38 7.19 10.18 22.32
C VAL A 38 7.41 10.38 20.83
N LEU A 39 8.37 9.66 20.25
CA LEU A 39 8.65 9.69 18.82
C LEU A 39 8.12 8.42 18.17
N LEU A 40 7.30 8.56 17.14
CA LEU A 40 6.71 7.46 16.38
C LEU A 40 7.12 7.57 14.90
N GLY A 41 7.60 6.50 14.29
CA GLY A 41 7.87 6.51 12.86
C GLY A 41 8.65 5.30 12.33
N SER A 42 9.34 5.48 11.21
CA SER A 42 9.98 4.38 10.47
C SER A 42 11.35 3.95 11.03
N ALA A 43 12.03 4.88 11.71
CA ALA A 43 13.42 4.72 12.12
C ALA A 43 13.62 3.55 13.10
N ASN A 44 14.44 2.58 12.71
CA ASN A 44 14.93 1.52 13.60
C ASN A 44 15.96 2.05 14.60
N ALA A 45 16.13 1.37 15.74
CA ALA A 45 17.16 1.70 16.73
C ALA A 45 18.54 1.20 16.29
N THR A 46 19.00 1.66 15.12
CA THR A 46 20.23 1.24 14.42
C THR A 46 20.96 2.45 13.86
N ASP A 47 22.29 2.39 13.74
CA ASP A 47 23.10 3.51 13.22
C ASP A 47 22.65 3.98 11.84
N ALA A 48 22.31 3.05 10.94
CA ALA A 48 21.86 3.38 9.58
C ALA A 48 20.62 4.30 9.55
N ALA A 49 19.68 4.11 10.48
CA ALA A 49 18.46 4.91 10.58
C ALA A 49 18.73 6.37 10.99
N PHE A 50 19.85 6.65 11.67
CA PHE A 50 20.20 7.98 12.16
C PHE A 50 21.38 8.63 11.42
N SER A 51 21.99 7.93 10.47
CA SER A 51 23.18 8.41 9.74
C SER A 51 23.14 8.24 8.22
N GLY A 52 22.16 7.50 7.66
CA GLY A 52 22.12 7.24 6.22
C GLY A 52 20.73 7.13 5.61
N ASN A 53 19.82 6.37 6.23
CA ASN A 53 18.48 6.16 5.69
C ASN A 53 17.64 7.45 5.70
N VAL A 54 16.69 7.55 4.76
CA VAL A 54 15.62 8.55 4.82
C VAL A 54 14.52 8.02 5.74
N GLU A 55 14.40 8.60 6.91
CA GLU A 55 13.44 8.18 7.94
C GLU A 55 12.50 9.34 8.31
N LEU A 56 11.26 9.01 8.68
CA LEU A 56 10.30 9.98 9.21
C LEU A 56 9.98 9.62 10.66
N LEU A 57 10.01 10.61 11.56
CA LEU A 57 9.57 10.52 12.94
C LEU A 57 8.63 11.68 13.26
N VAL A 58 7.51 11.39 13.90
CA VAL A 58 6.58 12.37 14.46
C VAL A 58 6.77 12.42 15.97
N GLU A 59 6.91 13.62 16.51
CA GLU A 59 7.10 13.83 17.95
C GLU A 59 5.82 14.33 18.62
N LEU A 60 5.43 13.65 19.70
CA LEU A 60 4.46 14.12 20.67
C LEU A 60 5.18 14.55 21.96
N GLY A 61 5.16 15.85 22.24
CA GLY A 61 5.70 16.44 23.46
C GLY A 61 4.64 16.60 24.55
N GLY A 62 4.98 16.27 25.79
CA GLY A 62 4.06 16.47 26.91
C GLY A 62 4.68 16.29 28.29
N SER A 63 3.83 16.27 29.32
CA SER A 63 4.28 16.03 30.69
C SER A 63 4.67 14.58 30.90
N ARG A 64 5.72 14.37 31.71
CA ARG A 64 6.21 13.05 32.08
C ARG A 64 5.12 12.17 32.70
N ASN A 65 4.22 12.77 33.50
CA ASN A 65 3.16 12.02 34.17
C ASN A 65 2.12 11.43 33.20
N ARG A 66 2.00 11.96 31.98
CA ARG A 66 1.04 11.46 30.97
C ARG A 66 1.70 10.65 29.86
N TRP A 67 2.89 11.05 29.42
CA TRP A 67 3.56 10.50 28.24
C TRP A 67 4.94 9.91 28.54
N GLY A 68 5.31 9.83 29.81
CA GLY A 68 6.59 9.28 30.25
C GLY A 68 6.62 7.76 30.20
N ILE A 69 7.81 7.22 30.45
CA ILE A 69 8.13 5.79 30.43
C ILE A 69 7.21 5.04 31.40
N ASN A 70 7.03 5.53 32.63
CA ASN A 70 6.16 4.86 33.60
C ASN A 70 4.68 4.93 33.22
N ALA A 71 4.24 6.02 32.57
CA ALA A 71 2.87 6.15 32.11
C ALA A 71 2.54 5.19 30.96
N LEU A 72 3.53 4.85 30.13
CA LEU A 72 3.37 3.99 28.95
C LEU A 72 3.77 2.52 29.19
N LEU A 73 4.79 2.27 30.01
CA LEU A 73 5.40 0.94 30.21
C LEU A 73 5.36 0.47 31.67
N GLY A 74 4.77 1.27 32.56
CA GLY A 74 4.60 0.91 33.97
C GLY A 74 3.72 -0.33 34.17
N PRO A 75 3.71 -0.91 35.38
CA PRO A 75 2.96 -2.13 35.68
C PRO A 75 1.46 -2.03 35.34
N ASP A 76 0.88 -0.85 35.55
CA ASP A 76 -0.55 -0.58 35.35
C ASP A 76 -0.86 0.13 34.01
N ALA A 77 0.13 0.25 33.12
CA ALA A 77 -0.04 0.96 31.85
C ALA A 77 -0.67 0.04 30.79
N GLY A 78 -1.83 0.42 30.24
CA GLY A 78 -2.54 -0.38 29.23
C GLY A 78 -1.73 -0.63 27.95
N PHE A 79 -0.81 0.28 27.59
CA PHE A 79 0.08 0.07 26.44
C PHE A 79 1.03 -1.11 26.64
N ARG A 80 1.36 -1.49 27.89
CA ARG A 80 2.19 -2.66 28.19
C ARG A 80 1.51 -3.98 27.82
N GLU A 81 0.17 -4.04 27.86
CA GLU A 81 -0.59 -5.27 27.60
C GLU A 81 -0.50 -5.74 26.15
N ILE A 82 -0.19 -4.83 25.23
CA ILE A 82 -0.03 -5.12 23.80
C ILE A 82 1.43 -5.27 23.37
N LEU A 83 2.38 -5.21 24.32
CA LEU A 83 3.80 -5.34 24.05
C LEU A 83 4.30 -6.73 24.43
N GLU A 84 5.09 -7.31 23.54
CA GLU A 84 5.91 -8.47 23.85
C GLU A 84 7.35 -8.02 24.12
N ARG A 85 7.96 -8.57 25.18
CA ARG A 85 9.34 -8.23 25.52
C ARG A 85 10.26 -8.86 24.48
N HIS A 86 10.89 -8.02 23.67
CA HIS A 86 11.97 -8.44 22.79
C HIS A 86 13.29 -8.55 23.58
N GLU A 87 13.87 -9.75 23.63
CA GLU A 87 15.24 -9.96 24.12
C GLU A 87 16.20 -9.78 22.94
N ARG A 88 17.19 -8.90 23.11
CA ARG A 88 18.24 -8.74 22.10
C ARG A 88 19.00 -10.05 21.99
N GLN A 89 18.89 -10.69 20.83
CA GLN A 89 19.80 -11.76 20.46
C GLN A 89 21.15 -11.14 20.11
N ASP A 90 22.24 -11.78 20.51
CA ASP A 90 23.58 -11.38 20.07
C ASP A 90 23.63 -11.44 18.56
N VAL A 91 24.20 -10.39 17.95
CA VAL A 91 24.30 -10.27 16.49
C VAL A 91 25.07 -11.48 15.99
N THR A 92 24.37 -12.41 15.37
CA THR A 92 25.02 -13.37 14.48
C THR A 92 25.55 -12.53 13.33
N GLU A 93 26.86 -12.53 13.11
CA GLU A 93 27.47 -11.88 11.96
C GLU A 93 26.65 -12.25 10.71
N PRO A 94 26.26 -11.27 9.87
CA PRO A 94 25.47 -11.57 8.68
C PRO A 94 26.20 -12.66 7.88
N GLU A 95 25.46 -13.70 7.49
CA GLU A 95 26.01 -14.78 6.66
C GLU A 95 26.78 -14.18 5.48
N PRO A 96 28.06 -14.54 5.30
CA PRO A 96 28.93 -13.91 4.32
C PRO A 96 28.65 -14.47 2.93
N ASP A 97 27.58 -14.03 2.27
CA ASP A 97 27.47 -14.07 0.79
C ASP A 97 26.33 -13.20 0.22
N THR A 98 25.32 -12.77 1.00
CA THR A 98 24.19 -11.95 0.46
C THR A 98 24.50 -10.46 0.33
N GLY A 99 25.60 -9.98 0.92
CA GLY A 99 25.94 -8.55 0.92
C GLY A 99 26.09 -7.97 -0.48
N LEU A 100 26.80 -8.69 -1.36
CA LEU A 100 27.07 -8.25 -2.73
C LEU A 100 25.79 -8.15 -3.57
N LEU A 101 24.89 -9.15 -3.50
CA LEU A 101 23.61 -9.10 -4.21
C LEU A 101 22.70 -7.99 -3.68
N ARG A 102 22.73 -7.76 -2.36
CA ARG A 102 21.93 -6.71 -1.71
C ARG A 102 22.44 -5.31 -2.07
N ASP A 103 23.75 -5.11 -2.06
CA ASP A 103 24.38 -3.86 -2.49
C ASP A 103 24.13 -3.60 -3.98
N LEU A 104 24.29 -4.63 -4.82
CA LEU A 104 23.97 -4.55 -6.25
C LEU A 104 22.51 -4.15 -6.50
N ILE A 105 21.56 -4.78 -5.81
CA ILE A 105 20.14 -4.45 -5.94
C ILE A 105 19.84 -3.04 -5.46
N ARG A 106 20.53 -2.58 -4.40
CA ARG A 106 20.42 -1.20 -3.91
C ARG A 106 20.94 -0.19 -4.94
N ASP A 107 22.07 -0.48 -5.58
CA ASP A 107 22.65 0.37 -6.62
C ASP A 107 21.73 0.44 -7.84
N ILE A 108 21.16 -0.71 -8.27
CA ILE A 108 20.19 -0.72 -9.36
C ILE A 108 18.91 0.04 -8.99
N ALA A 109 18.45 -0.04 -7.73
CA ALA A 109 17.27 0.69 -7.27
C ALA A 109 17.47 2.21 -7.27
N ALA A 110 18.71 2.68 -7.19
CA ALA A 110 19.06 4.09 -7.25
C ALA A 110 19.07 4.66 -8.69
N ILE A 111 19.08 3.79 -9.72
CA ILE A 111 19.08 4.20 -11.12
C ILE A 111 17.73 4.84 -11.48
N PRO A 112 17.70 6.09 -11.95
CA PRO A 112 16.47 6.69 -12.45
C PRO A 112 15.99 5.98 -13.72
N MET A 113 14.82 5.34 -13.63
CA MET A 113 14.20 4.63 -14.76
C MET A 113 12.97 5.38 -15.28
N SER A 114 12.78 5.35 -16.59
CA SER A 114 11.60 5.88 -17.28
C SER A 114 10.84 4.75 -17.96
N ALA A 115 9.54 4.66 -17.70
CA ALA A 115 8.63 3.70 -18.32
C ALA A 115 7.74 4.45 -19.32
N THR A 116 8.06 4.36 -20.61
CA THR A 116 7.29 5.02 -21.68
C THR A 116 6.20 4.09 -22.19
N VAL A 117 4.95 4.50 -22.00
CA VAL A 117 3.77 3.79 -22.49
C VAL A 117 3.48 4.22 -23.92
N THR A 118 3.26 3.24 -24.80
CA THR A 118 2.75 3.47 -26.16
C THR A 118 1.58 2.53 -26.47
N THR A 119 0.73 2.93 -27.41
CA THR A 119 -0.34 2.06 -27.91
C THR A 119 0.17 1.25 -29.10
N SER A 120 -0.07 -0.06 -29.08
CA SER A 120 0.28 -1.00 -30.15
C SER A 120 -0.98 -1.71 -30.67
N ALA A 121 -0.87 -2.44 -31.79
CA ALA A 121 -2.01 -3.12 -32.41
C ALA A 121 -2.73 -4.15 -31.51
N GLY A 122 -2.06 -4.63 -30.44
CA GLY A 122 -2.59 -5.65 -29.52
C GLY A 122 -2.83 -5.15 -28.09
N GLY A 123 -2.79 -3.84 -27.83
CA GLY A 123 -2.93 -3.26 -26.49
C GLY A 123 -1.89 -2.18 -26.24
N TYR A 124 -1.29 -2.18 -25.05
CA TYR A 124 -0.23 -1.26 -24.68
C TYR A 124 1.14 -1.93 -24.68
N GLU A 125 2.16 -1.11 -24.80
CA GLU A 125 3.56 -1.49 -24.65
C GLU A 125 4.23 -0.52 -23.69
N ILE A 126 5.06 -1.03 -22.78
CA ILE A 126 5.94 -0.24 -21.94
C ILE A 126 7.38 -0.49 -22.36
N ARG A 127 8.07 0.57 -22.74
CA ARG A 127 9.52 0.58 -22.89
C ARG A 127 10.15 1.18 -21.64
N LEU A 128 10.94 0.37 -20.95
CA LEU A 128 11.69 0.76 -19.76
C LEU A 128 13.11 1.12 -20.18
N ASP A 129 13.53 2.35 -19.85
CA ASP A 129 14.86 2.85 -20.16
C ASP A 129 15.50 3.57 -18.97
N SER A 130 16.83 3.61 -18.93
CA SER A 130 17.60 4.50 -18.05
C SER A 130 18.69 5.22 -18.83
N GLN A 131 19.23 6.30 -18.25
CA GLN A 131 20.44 6.95 -18.77
C GLN A 131 21.71 6.33 -18.17
N GLU A 132 21.63 5.91 -16.92
CA GLU A 132 22.74 5.28 -16.20
C GLU A 132 22.77 3.78 -16.48
N ALA A 133 23.97 3.22 -16.54
CA ALA A 133 24.18 1.81 -16.78
C ALA A 133 23.89 0.97 -15.53
N VAL A 134 23.36 -0.23 -15.74
CA VAL A 134 23.32 -1.27 -14.70
C VAL A 134 24.76 -1.58 -14.26
N PRO A 135 25.06 -1.68 -12.95
CA PRO A 135 26.43 -1.90 -12.48
C PRO A 135 27.08 -3.12 -13.14
N GLU A 136 28.36 -3.01 -13.49
CA GLU A 136 29.10 -4.15 -14.03
C GLU A 136 29.30 -5.22 -12.96
N VAL A 137 28.78 -6.41 -13.23
CA VAL A 137 28.88 -7.55 -12.32
C VAL A 137 29.01 -8.84 -13.13
N THR A 138 29.85 -9.76 -12.66
CA THR A 138 30.09 -11.05 -13.33
C THR A 138 29.38 -12.17 -12.59
N GLY A 139 28.73 -13.07 -13.32
CA GLY A 139 28.10 -14.26 -12.74
C GLY A 139 26.76 -14.02 -12.04
N VAL A 140 26.21 -12.81 -12.13
CA VAL A 140 24.88 -12.47 -11.62
C VAL A 140 23.92 -12.26 -12.79
N ARG A 141 22.76 -12.92 -12.75
CA ARG A 141 21.67 -12.71 -13.69
C ARG A 141 20.75 -11.62 -13.13
N ILE A 142 20.58 -10.54 -13.88
CA ILE A 142 19.68 -9.44 -13.53
C ILE A 142 18.49 -9.47 -14.46
N THR A 143 17.28 -9.39 -13.91
CA THR A 143 16.04 -9.33 -14.70
C THR A 143 15.11 -8.26 -14.18
N ALA A 144 14.30 -7.70 -15.07
CA ALA A 144 13.23 -6.77 -14.77
C ALA A 144 11.88 -7.37 -15.20
N GLN A 145 10.84 -7.15 -14.41
CA GLN A 145 9.46 -7.48 -14.75
C GLN A 145 8.51 -6.41 -14.20
N LEU A 146 7.38 -6.19 -14.87
CA LEU A 146 6.34 -5.32 -14.32
C LEU A 146 5.68 -6.00 -13.11
N HIS A 147 5.41 -5.26 -12.03
CA HIS A 147 4.81 -5.84 -10.82
C HIS A 147 3.46 -6.51 -11.07
N THR A 148 2.70 -6.00 -12.04
CA THR A 148 1.40 -6.49 -12.52
C THR A 148 1.49 -7.76 -13.38
N ARG A 149 2.66 -8.05 -13.97
CA ARG A 149 2.90 -9.18 -14.89
C ARG A 149 4.02 -10.08 -14.36
N ARG A 150 3.77 -10.74 -13.23
CA ARG A 150 4.73 -11.68 -12.63
C ARG A 150 4.97 -12.87 -13.57
N GLY A 151 6.24 -13.19 -13.82
CA GLY A 151 6.66 -14.30 -14.68
C GLY A 151 7.12 -13.89 -16.08
N GLU A 152 6.90 -12.63 -16.48
CA GLU A 152 7.37 -12.07 -17.75
C GLU A 152 8.64 -11.24 -17.54
N ALA A 153 9.72 -11.93 -17.17
CA ALA A 153 11.00 -11.30 -16.86
C ALA A 153 11.85 -11.09 -18.11
N VAL A 154 12.34 -9.86 -18.28
CA VAL A 154 13.27 -9.44 -19.34
C VAL A 154 14.68 -9.31 -18.73
N PRO A 155 15.74 -9.89 -19.34
CA PRO A 155 17.09 -9.74 -18.82
C PRO A 155 17.61 -8.31 -18.97
N LEU A 156 18.29 -7.81 -17.95
CA LEU A 156 19.05 -6.57 -18.00
C LEU A 156 20.54 -6.89 -18.24
N VAL A 157 21.20 -6.08 -19.06
CA VAL A 157 22.60 -6.28 -19.42
C VAL A 157 23.48 -5.41 -18.50
N ALA A 158 24.36 -6.06 -17.74
CA ALA A 158 25.33 -5.37 -16.90
C ALA A 158 26.28 -4.50 -17.75
N GLY A 159 26.61 -3.31 -17.25
CA GLY A 159 27.44 -2.32 -17.96
C GLY A 159 26.72 -1.58 -19.09
N GLN A 160 25.42 -1.79 -19.28
CA GLN A 160 24.60 -1.07 -20.26
C GLN A 160 23.44 -0.34 -19.58
N PRO A 161 22.94 0.77 -20.16
CA PRO A 161 21.67 1.36 -19.74
C PRO A 161 20.55 0.33 -19.78
N VAL A 162 19.60 0.46 -18.86
CA VAL A 162 18.38 -0.35 -18.85
C VAL A 162 17.68 -0.16 -20.19
N SER A 163 17.31 -1.27 -20.82
CA SER A 163 16.46 -1.29 -22.01
C SER A 163 15.65 -2.57 -22.00
N ALA A 164 14.36 -2.46 -21.72
CA ALA A 164 13.43 -3.58 -21.71
C ALA A 164 12.09 -3.17 -22.35
N VAL A 165 11.46 -4.12 -23.05
CA VAL A 165 10.16 -3.90 -23.71
C VAL A 165 9.18 -4.94 -23.19
N PHE A 166 8.05 -4.46 -22.69
CA PHE A 166 6.91 -5.26 -22.25
C PHE A 166 5.73 -4.97 -23.17
N ALA A 167 5.32 -5.94 -23.99
CA ALA A 167 4.27 -5.78 -24.99
C ALA A 167 3.01 -6.59 -24.65
N GLY A 168 1.89 -6.27 -25.32
CA GLY A 168 0.63 -6.98 -25.12
C GLY A 168 -0.04 -6.68 -23.77
N LEU A 169 0.19 -5.50 -23.23
CA LEU A 169 -0.31 -5.08 -21.94
C LEU A 169 -1.76 -4.63 -22.05
N ALA A 170 -2.62 -5.08 -21.14
CA ALA A 170 -3.92 -4.46 -20.91
C ALA A 170 -3.74 -3.12 -20.18
N LEU A 171 -4.76 -2.28 -20.19
CA LEU A 171 -4.74 -1.00 -19.46
C LEU A 171 -4.44 -1.19 -17.96
N ALA A 172 -4.91 -2.30 -17.37
CA ALA A 172 -4.66 -2.64 -15.97
C ALA A 172 -3.25 -3.17 -15.68
N ASP A 173 -2.51 -3.60 -16.71
CA ASP A 173 -1.13 -4.06 -16.55
C ASP A 173 -0.14 -2.90 -16.49
N ILE A 174 -0.55 -1.69 -16.92
CA ILE A 174 0.30 -0.50 -16.91
C ILE A 174 0.61 -0.11 -15.47
N THR A 175 1.89 -0.06 -15.13
CA THR A 175 2.36 0.24 -13.78
C THR A 175 3.73 0.93 -13.82
N PRO A 176 4.02 1.88 -12.91
CA PRO A 176 5.37 2.41 -12.72
C PRO A 176 6.26 1.47 -11.90
N PHE A 177 5.69 0.44 -11.26
CA PHE A 177 6.43 -0.45 -10.36
C PHE A 177 7.10 -1.58 -11.12
N VAL A 178 8.43 -1.56 -11.15
CA VAL A 178 9.27 -2.57 -11.80
C VAL A 178 9.94 -3.41 -10.73
N LEU A 179 9.71 -4.72 -10.75
CA LEU A 179 10.42 -5.67 -9.90
C LEU A 179 11.73 -6.04 -10.58
N VAL A 180 12.84 -5.70 -9.94
CA VAL A 180 14.19 -6.09 -10.36
C VAL A 180 14.67 -7.22 -9.47
N VAL A 181 15.20 -8.26 -10.11
CA VAL A 181 15.68 -9.48 -9.44
C VAL A 181 17.12 -9.72 -9.87
N ALA A 182 18.00 -9.91 -8.89
CA ALA A 182 19.38 -10.34 -9.07
C ALA A 182 19.55 -11.74 -8.47
N GLU A 183 20.06 -12.66 -9.28
CA GLU A 183 20.23 -14.07 -8.91
C GLU A 183 21.63 -14.55 -9.30
N ASP A 184 22.28 -15.29 -8.40
CA ASP A 184 23.52 -16.00 -8.67
C ASP A 184 23.50 -17.41 -8.04
N ARG A 185 24.67 -18.04 -7.87
CA ARG A 185 24.78 -19.37 -7.25
C ARG A 185 24.56 -19.38 -5.72
N THR A 186 24.59 -18.22 -5.07
CA THR A 186 24.56 -18.04 -3.62
C THR A 186 23.15 -17.72 -3.15
N GLY A 187 22.36 -17.02 -3.98
CA GLY A 187 20.97 -16.74 -3.66
C GLY A 187 20.28 -15.80 -4.65
N ARG A 188 19.23 -15.16 -4.13
CA ARG A 188 18.35 -14.25 -4.86
C ARG A 188 18.03 -13.05 -3.99
N GLU A 189 18.20 -11.86 -4.54
CA GLU A 189 17.75 -10.60 -3.94
C GLU A 189 16.83 -9.87 -4.93
N GLN A 190 15.87 -9.10 -4.41
CA GLN A 190 14.89 -8.41 -5.24
C GLN A 190 14.45 -7.08 -4.65
N THR A 191 14.09 -6.13 -5.51
CA THR A 191 13.57 -4.82 -5.11
C THR A 191 12.51 -4.32 -6.09
N ILE A 192 11.70 -3.37 -5.65
CA ILE A 192 10.77 -2.64 -6.51
C ILE A 192 11.36 -1.26 -6.79
N VAL A 193 11.54 -0.94 -8.06
CA VAL A 193 11.93 0.38 -8.56
C VAL A 193 10.68 1.11 -9.05
N LEU A 194 10.48 2.33 -8.57
CA LEU A 194 9.42 3.22 -9.06
C LEU A 194 9.95 4.00 -10.26
N ALA A 195 9.59 3.57 -11.47
CA ALA A 195 9.93 4.27 -12.69
C ALA A 195 9.05 5.51 -12.89
N THR A 196 9.59 6.53 -13.56
CA THR A 196 8.80 7.67 -14.04
C THR A 196 7.94 7.21 -15.21
N LEU A 197 6.63 7.16 -15.01
CA LEU A 197 5.68 6.75 -16.04
C LEU A 197 5.41 7.90 -17.02
N ILE A 198 5.71 7.69 -18.31
CA ILE A 198 5.55 8.67 -19.38
C ILE A 198 4.48 8.15 -20.34
N GLY A 199 3.51 9.00 -20.68
CA GLY A 199 2.39 8.59 -21.54
C GLY A 199 1.32 7.77 -20.82
N ASP A 200 1.18 7.94 -19.49
CA ASP A 200 0.14 7.27 -18.70
C ASP A 200 -1.25 7.56 -19.30
N PRO A 201 -2.00 6.52 -19.75
CA PRO A 201 -3.31 6.74 -20.33
C PRO A 201 -4.28 7.38 -19.32
N ALA A 202 -5.01 8.39 -19.78
CA ALA A 202 -6.07 8.99 -18.98
C ALA A 202 -7.11 7.93 -18.55
N HIS A 203 -7.66 8.07 -17.35
CA HIS A 203 -8.67 7.15 -16.80
C HIS A 203 -8.21 5.71 -16.58
N ARG A 204 -6.89 5.44 -16.53
CA ARG A 204 -6.36 4.10 -16.16
C ARG A 204 -6.86 3.64 -14.79
N LEU A 205 -6.82 4.52 -13.79
CA LEU A 205 -7.26 4.19 -12.43
C LEU A 205 -8.74 3.77 -12.40
N ASP A 206 -9.59 4.55 -13.08
CA ASP A 206 -11.03 4.26 -13.20
C ASP A 206 -11.26 2.86 -13.81
N HIS A 207 -10.47 2.51 -14.84
CA HIS A 207 -10.56 1.20 -15.49
C HIS A 207 -10.06 0.06 -14.62
N VAL A 208 -8.94 0.24 -13.91
CA VAL A 208 -8.42 -0.75 -12.96
C VAL A 208 -9.43 -1.00 -11.85
N LEU A 209 -10.01 0.06 -11.27
CA LEU A 209 -11.02 -0.05 -10.23
C LEU A 209 -12.27 -0.80 -10.73
N ALA A 210 -12.76 -0.45 -11.92
CA ALA A 210 -13.91 -1.14 -12.53
C ALA A 210 -13.63 -2.63 -12.78
N GLN A 211 -12.43 -3.00 -13.23
CA GLN A 211 -12.07 -4.41 -13.42
C GLN A 211 -12.01 -5.21 -12.11
N GLN A 212 -11.55 -4.59 -11.02
CA GLN A 212 -11.49 -5.26 -9.71
C GLN A 212 -12.88 -5.41 -9.08
N ILE A 213 -13.81 -4.53 -9.41
CA ILE A 213 -15.20 -4.57 -8.97
C ILE A 213 -16.00 -5.44 -9.95
N ASP A 214 -15.87 -6.76 -9.80
CA ASP A 214 -16.56 -7.74 -10.63
C ASP A 214 -17.88 -8.27 -10.01
N SER A 215 -18.24 -7.80 -8.81
CA SER A 215 -19.37 -8.28 -8.02
C SER A 215 -19.95 -7.18 -7.11
N PRO A 216 -21.26 -7.23 -6.78
CA PRO A 216 -21.91 -6.30 -5.86
C PRO A 216 -21.25 -6.26 -4.47
N GLU A 217 -20.74 -7.39 -3.99
CA GLU A 217 -20.05 -7.48 -2.70
C GLU A 217 -18.72 -6.71 -2.71
N LYS A 218 -17.94 -6.82 -3.81
CA LYS A 218 -16.71 -6.05 -3.96
C LYS A 218 -16.99 -4.56 -4.12
N PHE A 219 -18.06 -4.20 -4.82
CA PHE A 219 -18.51 -2.80 -4.90
C PHE A 219 -18.81 -2.24 -3.51
N LEU A 220 -19.57 -2.97 -2.68
CA LEU A 220 -19.88 -2.54 -1.31
C LEU A 220 -18.64 -2.45 -0.43
N ARG A 221 -17.70 -3.40 -0.54
CA ARG A 221 -16.42 -3.33 0.19
C ARG A 221 -15.60 -2.12 -0.22
N PHE A 222 -15.49 -1.85 -1.51
CA PHE A 222 -14.80 -0.68 -2.03
C PHE A 222 -15.45 0.63 -1.52
N LEU A 223 -16.78 0.70 -1.57
CA LEU A 223 -17.55 1.83 -1.05
C LEU A 223 -17.28 2.06 0.44
N LEU A 224 -17.28 0.99 1.25
CA LEU A 224 -16.97 1.07 2.68
C LEU A 224 -15.53 1.46 2.95
N LEU A 225 -14.56 1.00 2.14
CA LEU A 225 -13.17 1.42 2.27
C LEU A 225 -13.02 2.91 1.96
N MET A 226 -13.59 3.37 0.84
CA MET A 226 -13.56 4.78 0.46
C MET A 226 -14.19 5.70 1.51
N LEU A 227 -15.39 5.37 1.98
CA LEU A 227 -16.11 6.17 2.96
C LEU A 227 -15.59 5.98 4.40
N GLY A 228 -14.97 4.83 4.65
CA GLY A 228 -14.50 4.39 5.96
C GLY A 228 -13.09 4.87 6.30
N LEU A 229 -12.28 5.28 5.33
CA LEU A 229 -10.98 5.92 5.55
C LEU A 229 -11.17 7.17 6.42
N GLY A 230 -10.85 7.05 7.71
CA GLY A 230 -11.03 8.09 8.73
C GLY A 230 -12.14 7.82 9.75
N THR A 231 -12.79 6.65 9.75
CA THR A 231 -13.81 6.25 10.75
C THR A 231 -13.46 4.89 11.36
N GLU A 232 -14.02 4.59 12.54
CA GLU A 232 -13.89 3.27 13.18
C GLU A 232 -14.38 2.11 12.30
N ALA A 233 -15.14 2.39 11.24
CA ALA A 233 -15.61 1.41 10.27
C ALA A 233 -14.47 0.76 9.45
N ALA A 234 -13.34 1.46 9.24
CA ALA A 234 -12.18 0.87 8.56
C ALA A 234 -11.58 -0.32 9.32
N ALA A 235 -11.65 -0.32 10.65
CA ALA A 235 -11.14 -1.41 11.49
C ALA A 235 -11.97 -2.70 11.34
N ALA A 236 -13.25 -2.59 10.96
CA ALA A 236 -14.14 -3.74 10.74
C ALA A 236 -13.94 -4.42 9.37
N VAL A 237 -13.33 -3.73 8.39
CA VAL A 237 -13.07 -4.27 7.05
C VAL A 237 -11.87 -5.23 7.04
N SER A 238 -10.97 -5.12 8.02
CA SER A 238 -9.78 -5.96 8.16
C SER A 238 -10.04 -7.30 8.89
N GLY A 239 -11.29 -7.59 9.27
CA GLY A 239 -11.68 -8.80 9.99
C GLY A 239 -11.93 -9.99 9.06
N ASP A 240 -11.28 -11.12 9.39
CA ASP A 240 -11.18 -12.39 8.66
C ASP A 240 -12.45 -12.88 7.94
N ALA A 241 -12.26 -13.36 6.69
CA ALA A 241 -13.29 -13.96 5.85
C ALA A 241 -13.46 -15.45 6.20
N GLY A 242 -14.01 -15.71 7.38
CA GLY A 242 -14.09 -17.07 7.94
C GLY A 242 -15.33 -17.31 8.79
N GLY A 243 -16.50 -16.82 8.37
CA GLY A 243 -17.74 -17.11 9.07
C GLY A 243 -18.95 -16.55 8.34
N GLN A 244 -20.02 -17.35 8.29
CA GLN A 244 -21.39 -16.88 8.03
C GLN A 244 -21.80 -15.91 9.16
N GLY A 245 -21.21 -14.72 9.15
CA GLY A 245 -21.46 -13.62 10.06
C GLY A 245 -22.06 -12.50 9.23
N ILE A 246 -23.39 -12.39 9.30
CA ILE A 246 -24.13 -11.23 8.81
C ILE A 246 -23.45 -9.99 9.36
N TRP A 247 -22.95 -9.16 8.44
CA TRP A 247 -22.42 -7.82 8.63
C TRP A 247 -23.20 -7.06 9.71
N ARG A 248 -22.75 -7.14 10.96
CA ARG A 248 -23.14 -6.20 12.00
C ARG A 248 -22.08 -5.12 12.04
N THR A 249 -22.12 -4.26 11.01
CA THR A 249 -21.68 -2.88 11.15
C THR A 249 -22.37 -2.34 12.40
N GLY A 250 -21.60 -1.98 13.43
CA GLY A 250 -22.14 -1.24 14.55
C GLY A 250 -22.80 0.04 14.02
N GLY A 251 -24.13 0.11 14.10
CA GLY A 251 -24.95 1.33 13.98
C GLY A 251 -25.08 2.03 12.62
N THR A 252 -24.03 2.09 11.81
CA THR A 252 -23.97 3.05 10.68
C THR A 252 -24.20 2.35 9.35
N GLY A 253 -25.36 2.60 8.72
CA GLY A 253 -25.68 2.09 7.39
C GLY A 253 -24.93 2.82 6.27
N ILE A 254 -24.84 2.22 5.09
CA ILE A 254 -24.18 2.82 3.91
C ILE A 254 -24.75 4.21 3.56
N LEU A 255 -26.08 4.39 3.70
CA LEU A 255 -26.73 5.68 3.51
C LEU A 255 -26.13 6.75 4.44
N GLU A 256 -25.96 6.43 5.71
CA GLU A 256 -25.43 7.36 6.72
C GLU A 256 -23.97 7.71 6.41
N LEU A 257 -23.18 6.74 5.96
CA LEU A 257 -21.80 6.99 5.51
C LEU A 257 -21.75 7.93 4.30
N LEU A 258 -22.63 7.73 3.32
CA LEU A 258 -22.74 8.59 2.13
C LEU A 258 -23.19 10.00 2.50
N LEU A 259 -24.16 10.14 3.40
CA LEU A 259 -24.63 11.45 3.87
C LEU A 259 -23.55 12.20 4.66
N ASN A 260 -22.82 11.51 5.53
CA ASN A 260 -21.70 12.11 6.27
C ASN A 260 -20.58 12.54 5.33
N ALA A 261 -20.21 11.71 4.35
CA ALA A 261 -19.23 12.08 3.32
C ALA A 261 -19.70 13.29 2.50
N LEU A 262 -20.97 13.36 2.13
CA LEU A 262 -21.54 14.51 1.43
C LEU A 262 -21.42 15.82 2.23
N VAL A 263 -21.47 15.73 3.57
CA VAL A 263 -21.35 16.89 4.47
C VAL A 263 -19.91 17.30 4.69
N ASP A 264 -19.08 16.35 5.10
CA ASP A 264 -17.74 16.63 5.63
C ASP A 264 -16.65 16.56 4.57
N ARG A 265 -16.81 15.72 3.54
CA ARG A 265 -15.78 15.39 2.54
C ARG A 265 -16.38 15.11 1.16
N PRO A 266 -17.07 16.08 0.54
CA PRO A 266 -17.77 15.87 -0.72
C PRO A 266 -16.84 15.46 -1.87
N GLU A 267 -15.57 15.87 -1.84
CA GLU A 267 -14.54 15.46 -2.82
C GLU A 267 -14.31 13.95 -2.84
N GLN A 268 -14.52 13.23 -1.72
CA GLN A 268 -14.44 11.77 -1.70
C GLN A 268 -15.54 11.12 -2.55
N LEU A 269 -16.66 11.81 -2.77
CA LEU A 269 -17.74 11.31 -3.62
C LEU A 269 -17.44 11.51 -5.11
N ASP A 270 -16.43 12.29 -5.49
CA ASP A 270 -16.06 12.53 -6.89
C ASP A 270 -15.47 11.30 -7.55
N ASP A 271 -14.63 10.56 -6.84
CA ASP A 271 -14.09 9.28 -7.29
C ASP A 271 -15.21 8.24 -7.46
N LEU A 272 -16.14 8.19 -6.51
CA LEU A 272 -17.29 7.29 -6.56
C LEU A 272 -18.22 7.62 -7.74
N ALA A 273 -18.46 8.91 -8.01
CA ALA A 273 -19.27 9.33 -9.14
C ALA A 273 -18.67 8.91 -10.48
N ARG A 274 -17.35 9.06 -10.66
CA ARG A 274 -16.65 8.60 -11.87
C ARG A 274 -16.79 7.11 -12.06
N LEU A 275 -16.63 6.33 -10.99
CA LEU A 275 -16.77 4.88 -11.02
C LEU A 275 -18.20 4.44 -11.39
N VAL A 276 -19.22 5.02 -10.76
CA VAL A 276 -20.63 4.67 -11.04
C VAL A 276 -21.00 5.04 -12.47
N ALA A 277 -20.64 6.25 -12.93
CA ALA A 277 -20.86 6.68 -14.32
C ALA A 277 -20.19 5.73 -15.33
N ARG A 278 -19.01 5.21 -14.99
CA ARG A 278 -18.30 4.24 -15.83
C ARG A 278 -19.01 2.89 -15.88
N ILE A 279 -19.42 2.35 -14.73
CA ILE A 279 -20.18 1.08 -14.65
C ILE A 279 -21.49 1.19 -15.45
N GLU A 280 -22.15 2.36 -15.40
CA GLU A 280 -23.33 2.66 -16.21
C GLU A 280 -23.02 2.73 -17.71
N ALA A 281 -21.93 3.40 -18.11
CA ALA A 281 -21.51 3.51 -19.50
C ALA A 281 -21.14 2.15 -20.12
N ASP A 282 -20.53 1.26 -19.34
CA ASP A 282 -20.16 -0.10 -19.76
C ASP A 282 -21.37 -1.07 -19.75
N GLY A 283 -22.55 -0.61 -19.30
CA GLY A 283 -23.80 -1.39 -19.30
C GLY A 283 -23.88 -2.46 -18.20
N ASP A 284 -22.95 -2.43 -17.25
CA ASP A 284 -22.72 -3.47 -16.24
C ASP A 284 -23.46 -3.20 -14.92
N SER A 285 -24.24 -2.12 -14.82
CA SER A 285 -24.92 -1.68 -13.59
C SER A 285 -25.76 -2.76 -12.93
N ARG A 286 -26.50 -3.57 -13.71
CA ARG A 286 -27.37 -4.63 -13.16
C ARG A 286 -26.59 -5.81 -12.60
N ARG A 287 -25.32 -5.97 -13.01
CA ARG A 287 -24.43 -7.04 -12.58
C ARG A 287 -23.58 -6.61 -11.39
N LEU A 288 -23.09 -5.37 -11.42
CA LEU A 288 -22.07 -4.88 -10.48
C LEU A 288 -22.64 -4.05 -9.33
N LEU A 289 -23.79 -3.38 -9.50
CA LEU A 289 -24.38 -2.56 -8.45
C LEU A 289 -25.42 -3.37 -7.65
N PRO A 290 -25.45 -3.24 -6.32
CA PRO A 290 -26.50 -3.85 -5.50
C PRO A 290 -27.90 -3.36 -5.91
N PRO A 291 -28.94 -4.20 -5.77
CA PRO A 291 -30.32 -3.78 -6.04
C PRO A 291 -30.70 -2.51 -5.25
N GLY A 292 -31.25 -1.52 -5.94
CA GLY A 292 -31.67 -0.25 -5.33
C GLY A 292 -30.55 0.79 -5.16
N PHE A 293 -29.28 0.43 -5.43
CA PHE A 293 -28.16 1.35 -5.26
C PHE A 293 -28.19 2.49 -6.28
N THR A 294 -28.55 2.22 -7.54
CA THR A 294 -28.61 3.25 -8.59
C THR A 294 -29.63 4.35 -8.26
N GLU A 295 -30.79 3.97 -7.70
CA GLU A 295 -31.81 4.92 -7.25
C GLU A 295 -31.31 5.78 -6.09
N LEU A 296 -30.65 5.16 -5.11
CA LEU A 296 -30.03 5.85 -3.99
C LEU A 296 -28.94 6.83 -4.47
N TRP A 297 -28.02 6.35 -5.30
CA TRP A 297 -26.89 7.12 -5.79
C TRP A 297 -27.33 8.36 -6.53
N ARG A 298 -28.35 8.26 -7.39
CA ARG A 298 -28.90 9.41 -8.12
C ARG A 298 -29.33 10.55 -7.20
N VAL A 299 -29.91 10.25 -6.03
CA VAL A 299 -30.35 11.26 -5.05
C VAL A 299 -29.13 11.91 -4.37
N ILE A 300 -28.13 11.12 -4.00
CA ILE A 300 -26.90 11.61 -3.39
C ILE A 300 -26.11 12.49 -4.38
N ASP A 301 -26.01 12.06 -5.63
CA ASP A 301 -25.28 12.76 -6.69
C ASP A 301 -25.91 14.11 -7.02
N GLN A 302 -27.23 14.18 -7.13
CA GLN A 302 -27.96 15.45 -7.28
C GLN A 302 -27.72 16.40 -6.10
N ALA A 303 -27.70 15.89 -4.88
CA ALA A 303 -27.43 16.71 -3.69
C ALA A 303 -25.98 17.21 -3.66
N ARG A 304 -25.02 16.41 -4.16
CA ARG A 304 -23.62 16.80 -4.32
C ARG A 304 -23.46 17.94 -5.32
N ASP A 305 -24.05 17.81 -6.51
CA ASP A 305 -24.00 18.84 -7.55
C ASP A 305 -24.61 20.17 -7.06
N ALA A 306 -25.77 20.11 -6.42
CA ALA A 306 -26.44 21.30 -5.87
C ALA A 306 -25.59 22.01 -4.80
N ARG A 307 -24.81 21.27 -4.01
CA ARG A 307 -23.88 21.85 -3.03
C ARG A 307 -22.64 22.45 -3.67
N ALA A 308 -22.07 21.80 -4.69
CA ALA A 308 -20.94 22.34 -5.43
C ALA A 308 -21.31 23.69 -6.07
N GLU A 309 -22.50 23.80 -6.65
CA GLU A 309 -23.03 25.06 -7.20
C GLU A 309 -23.28 26.15 -6.15
N ALA A 310 -23.59 25.78 -4.91
CA ALA A 310 -23.84 26.71 -3.82
C ALA A 310 -22.54 27.25 -3.18
N VAL A 311 -21.48 26.45 -3.15
CA VAL A 311 -20.15 26.83 -2.62
C VAL A 311 -19.32 27.60 -3.65
N GLY A 312 -19.58 27.40 -4.95
CA GLY A 312 -18.94 28.14 -6.05
C GLY A 312 -19.50 29.54 -6.33
N ARG A 313 -20.48 30.02 -5.55
CA ARG A 313 -21.03 31.39 -5.59
C ARG A 313 -20.61 32.18 -4.35
#